data_AF-A0A316NWS0-F1
#
_entry.id   AF-A0A316NWS0-F1
#
_cell.length_a   1.000
_cell.length_b   1.000
_cell.length_c   1.000
_cell.angle_alpha   90.00
_cell.angle_beta   90.00
_cell.angle_gamma   90.00
#
_symmetry.space_group_name_H-M   'P 1'
#
loop_
_entity.id
_entity.type
_entity.pdbx_description
1 polymer ?
#
loop_
_entity_poly.entity_id
_entity_poly.type
_entity_poly.pdbx_seq_one_letter_code
_entity_poly.pdbx_strand_id
1 'polypeptide(L)' 'MENSIFGTAVKAYVRYCQNNGLIYQQPNEAMCRVDQKYVYLENINGLLAKYDIKERRIFAL' A
#
# COMPACT_ATOMS: atom_id res chain seq x y z
N MET A 1 -15.40 -4.23 -8.88
CA MET A 1 -14.33 -3.21 -8.90
C MET A 1 -13.04 -3.88 -8.41
N GLU A 2 -12.47 -4.79 -9.21
CA GLU A 2 -11.56 -5.84 -8.70
C GLU A 2 -10.09 -5.70 -9.11
N ASN A 3 -9.73 -4.75 -9.99
CA ASN A 3 -8.39 -4.66 -10.60
C ASN A 3 -7.77 -3.25 -10.61
N SER A 4 -8.01 -2.41 -9.59
CA SER A 4 -7.24 -1.16 -9.47
C SER A 4 -5.85 -1.44 -8.90
N ILE A 5 -4.86 -0.66 -9.35
CA ILE A 5 -3.49 -0.76 -8.84
C ILE A 5 -3.43 -0.45 -7.33
N PHE A 6 -4.29 0.47 -6.88
CA PHE A 6 -4.51 0.77 -5.48
C PHE A 6 -5.05 -0.44 -4.72
N GLY A 7 -6.12 -1.09 -5.20
CA GLY A 7 -6.67 -2.29 -4.56
C GLY A 7 -5.66 -3.44 -4.48
N THR A 8 -4.81 -3.58 -5.49
CA THR A 8 -3.68 -4.53 -5.46
C THR A 8 -2.66 -4.18 -4.38
N ALA A 9 -2.28 -2.90 -4.28
CA ALA A 9 -1.35 -2.41 -3.27
C ALA A 9 -1.89 -2.58 -1.84
N VAL A 10 -3.17 -2.27 -1.60
CA VAL A 10 -3.83 -2.47 -0.29
C VAL A 10 -3.81 -3.95 0.08
N LYS A 11 -4.18 -4.86 -0.82
CA LYS A 11 -4.12 -6.31 -0.56
C LYS A 11 -2.71 -6.78 -0.22
N ALA A 12 -1.69 -6.28 -0.92
CA ALA A 12 -0.29 -6.58 -0.62
C ALA A 12 0.12 -6.05 0.77
N TYR A 13 -0.33 -4.84 1.13
CA TYR A 13 -0.06 -4.23 2.42
C TYR A 13 -0.74 -4.95 3.60
N VAL A 14 -1.98 -5.40 3.43
CA VAL A 14 -2.66 -6.24 4.44
C VAL A 14 -1.85 -7.50 4.73
N ARG A 15 -1.43 -8.22 3.67
CA ARG A 15 -0.60 -9.43 3.80
C ARG A 15 0.74 -9.13 4.45
N TYR A 16 1.38 -8.02 4.07
CA TYR A 16 2.63 -7.58 4.67
C TYR A 16 2.47 -7.35 6.18
N CYS A 17 1.41 -6.66 6.61
CA CYS A 17 1.16 -6.44 8.03
C CYS A 17 0.96 -7.76 8.79
N GLN A 18 0.14 -8.66 8.25
CA GLN A 18 -0.12 -9.98 8.84
C GLN A 18 1.15 -10.81 9.01
N ASN A 19 1.98 -10.88 7.96
CA ASN A 19 3.21 -11.67 7.97
C ASN A 19 4.27 -11.13 8.94
N ASN A 20 4.21 -9.86 9.30
CA ASN A 20 5.19 -9.20 10.16
C ASN A 20 4.62 -8.87 11.56
N GLY A 21 3.39 -9.29 11.88
CA GLY A 21 2.74 -8.98 13.16
C GLY A 21 2.44 -7.48 13.37
N LEU A 22 2.32 -6.71 12.29
CA LEU A 22 2.05 -5.26 12.34
C LEU A 22 0.54 -4.99 12.39
N ILE A 23 0.17 -3.90 13.07
CA ILE A 23 -1.22 -3.41 13.07
C ILE A 23 -1.49 -2.76 11.71
N TYR A 24 -2.46 -3.31 10.97
CA TYR A 24 -2.93 -2.74 9.73
C TYR A 24 -3.62 -1.38 9.98
N GLN A 25 -3.21 -0.36 9.24
CA GLN A 25 -3.88 0.94 9.19
C GLN A 25 -4.50 1.13 7.80
N GLN A 26 -5.75 1.55 7.73
CA GLN A 26 -6.43 1.71 6.43
C GLN A 26 -5.81 2.86 5.62
N PRO A 27 -5.35 2.62 4.37
CA PRO A 27 -4.97 3.68 3.45
C PRO A 27 -6.20 4.46 2.96
N ASN A 28 -6.04 5.77 2.75
CA ASN A 28 -7.05 6.63 2.14
C ASN A 28 -6.69 6.87 0.67
N GLU A 29 -7.49 6.34 -0.26
CA GLU A 29 -7.23 6.42 -1.70
C GLU A 29 -7.05 7.86 -2.20
N ALA A 30 -7.81 8.82 -1.65
CA ALA A 30 -7.73 10.23 -2.05
C ALA A 30 -6.42 10.91 -1.61
N MET A 31 -5.71 10.32 -0.64
CA MET A 31 -4.40 10.80 -0.17
C MET A 31 -3.25 10.02 -0.79
N CYS A 32 -3.50 8.80 -1.26
CA CYS A 32 -2.48 7.95 -1.85
C CYS A 32 -1.98 8.55 -3.16
N ARG A 33 -0.68 8.41 -3.38
CA ARG A 33 -0.03 8.86 -4.61
C ARG A 33 0.39 7.65 -5.43
N VAL A 34 0.26 7.75 -6.74
CA VAL A 34 0.72 6.73 -7.67
C VAL A 34 1.69 7.39 -8.64
N ASP A 35 2.91 6.89 -8.70
CA ASP A 35 3.86 7.24 -9.74
C ASP A 35 4.11 6.04 -10.67
N GLN A 36 5.06 6.16 -11.59
CA GLN A 36 5.35 5.10 -12.57
C GLN A 36 5.88 3.80 -11.95
N LYS A 37 6.42 3.86 -10.73
CA LYS A 37 7.10 2.75 -10.05
C LYS A 37 6.38 2.29 -8.79
N TYR A 38 5.73 3.20 -8.08
CA TYR A 38 5.20 2.96 -6.75
C TYR A 38 3.76 3.43 -6.57
N VAL A 39 3.04 2.70 -5.72
CA VAL A 39 1.85 3.21 -5.01
C VAL A 39 2.27 3.54 -3.59
N TYR A 40 2.15 4.81 -3.21
CA TYR A 40 2.39 5.30 -1.86
C TYR A 40 1.07 5.20 -1.09
N LEU A 41 1.01 4.27 -0.14
CA LEU A 41 -0.16 4.08 0.71
C LEU A 41 -0.09 5.06 1.87
N GLU A 42 -1.01 6.01 1.89
CA GLU A 42 -1.04 7.11 2.85
C GLU A 42 -2.42 7.19 3.52
N ASN A 43 -2.46 7.67 4.76
CA ASN A 43 -3.68 8.07 5.42
C ASN A 43 -3.46 9.39 6.19
N ILE A 44 -4.41 9.79 7.02
CA ILE A 44 -4.31 11.03 7.81
C ILE A 44 -3.11 11.08 8.76
N ASN A 45 -2.54 9.92 9.11
CA ASN A 45 -1.37 9.81 9.98
C ASN A 45 -0.05 9.84 9.18
N GLY A 46 -0.12 9.92 7.85
CA GLY A 46 1.03 9.97 6.96
C GLY A 46 1.24 8.71 6.13
N LEU A 47 2.49 8.49 5.73
CA LEU A 47 2.89 7.40 4.84
C LEU A 47 2.96 6.07 5.60
N LEU A 48 2.23 5.07 5.12
CA LEU A 48 2.15 3.74 5.71
C LEU A 48 3.13 2.76 5.07
N ALA A 49 3.19 2.76 3.73
CA ALA A 49 3.99 1.82 2.97
C ALA A 49 4.15 2.27 1.50
N LYS A 50 5.17 1.74 0.83
CA LYS A 50 5.32 1.86 -0.63
C LYS A 50 5.12 0.49 -1.26
N TYR A 51 4.27 0.39 -2.27
CA TYR A 51 4.10 -0.82 -3.06
C TYR A 51 4.81 -0.65 -4.40
N ASP A 52 5.78 -1.52 -4.71
CA ASP A 52 6.44 -1.53 -6.01
C ASP A 52 5.58 -2.26 -7.04
N ILE A 53 5.24 -1.56 -8.12
CA ILE A 53 4.33 -2.03 -9.15
C ILE A 53 4.93 -3.19 -9.94
N LYS A 54 6.24 -3.15 -10.20
CA LYS A 54 6.94 -4.17 -11.01
C LYS A 54 7.25 -5.39 -10.17
N GLU A 55 7.81 -5.19 -8.98
CA GLU A 55 8.21 -6.27 -8.07
C GLU A 55 7.03 -6.86 -7.29
N ARG A 56 5.86 -6.21 -7.32
CA ARG A 56 4.63 -6.61 -6.63
C ARG A 56 4.81 -6.87 -5.14
N ARG A 57 5.62 -6.04 -4.47
CA ARG A 57 5.93 -6.17 -3.04
C ARG A 57 5.88 -4.84 -2.29
N ILE A 58 5.70 -4.96 -0.98
CA ILE A 58 5.72 -3.83 -0.05
C ILE A 58 7.14 -3.54 0.40
N PHE A 59 7.49 -2.26 0.39
CA PHE A 59 8.62 -1.67 1.07
C PHE A 59 8.07 -0.82 2.22
N ALA A 60 8.28 -1.29 3.44
CA ALA A 60 8.10 -0.45 4.62
C ALA A 60 9.25 0.55 4.72
N LEU A 61 8.95 1.75 5.21
CA LEU A 61 9.96 2.73 5.63
C LEU A 61 10.36 2.49 7.08
#